data_AF-A0A6H5IA55-F1
#
_entry.id   AF-A0A6H5IA55-F1
#
_cell.length_a   1.000
_cell.length_b   1.000
_cell.length_c   1.000
_cell.angle_alpha   90.00
_cell.angle_beta   90.00
_cell.angle_gamma   90.00
#
_symmetry.space_group_name_H-M   'P 1'
#
loop_
_entity.id
_entity.type
_entity.pdbx_description
1 polymer ?
#
loop_
_entity_poly.entity_id
_entity_poly.type
_entity_poly.pdbx_seq_one_letter_code
_entity_poly.pdbx_strand_id
1 'polypeptide(L)' 'MWHEKIKQRDRDEDDTVAFVVKDTFYYNKTKSKKLTGDEEIIVPHYFMLGMIHTILRVHPTTLPLIGIYKHLHIK' A
#
# COMPACT_ATOMS: atom_id res chain seq x y z
N MET A 1 -7.88 -5.00 -17.09
CA MET A 1 -8.17 -5.43 -15.71
C MET A 1 -9.14 -6.58 -15.80
N TRP A 2 -8.96 -7.62 -15.00
CA TRP A 2 -9.88 -8.74 -14.91
C TRP A 2 -10.46 -8.80 -13.49
N HIS A 3 -11.76 -8.96 -13.40
CA HIS A 3 -12.50 -9.03 -12.15
C HIS A 3 -13.09 -10.43 -12.02
N GLU A 4 -12.88 -11.04 -10.86
CA GLU A 4 -13.36 -12.39 -10.57
C GLU A 4 -13.98 -12.42 -9.18
N LYS A 5 -15.12 -13.12 -9.05
CA LYS A 5 -15.66 -13.52 -7.75
C LYS A 5 -15.14 -14.92 -7.45
N ILE A 6 -14.34 -15.06 -6.40
CA ILE A 6 -13.82 -16.37 -5.97
C ILE A 6 -14.43 -16.79 -4.64
N LYS A 7 -14.34 -18.09 -4.35
CA LYS A 7 -14.81 -18.69 -3.07
C LYS A 7 -16.27 -18.35 -2.77
N GLN A 8 -17.11 -18.39 -3.79
CA GLN A 8 -18.54 -18.12 -3.65
C GLN A 8 -19.17 -19.17 -2.73
N ARG A 9 -19.95 -18.71 -1.75
CA ARG A 9 -20.72 -19.55 -0.83
C ARG A 9 -22.14 -19.01 -0.75
N ASP A 10 -23.08 -19.91 -0.93
CA ASP A 10 -24.48 -19.63 -0.70
C ASP A 10 -24.77 -19.57 0.80
N ARG A 11 -25.72 -18.73 1.20
CA ARG A 11 -26.15 -18.57 2.59
C ARG A 11 -27.68 -18.61 2.64
N ASP A 12 -28.19 -19.83 2.75
CA ASP A 12 -29.63 -20.13 2.78
C ASP A 12 -30.37 -19.44 3.93
N GLU A 13 -29.68 -19.17 5.04
CA GLU A 13 -30.25 -18.57 6.26
C GLU A 13 -30.83 -17.17 6.03
N ASP A 14 -30.23 -16.40 5.12
CA ASP A 14 -30.60 -15.02 4.85
C ASP A 14 -30.74 -14.69 3.36
N ASP A 15 -30.83 -15.71 2.51
CA ASP A 15 -30.99 -15.60 1.05
C ASP A 15 -29.90 -14.68 0.44
N THR A 16 -28.65 -14.91 0.86
CA THR A 16 -27.50 -14.14 0.38
C THR A 16 -26.38 -15.01 -0.17
N VAL A 17 -25.49 -14.37 -0.94
CA VAL A 17 -24.28 -15.02 -1.48
C VAL A 17 -23.06 -14.23 -1.02
N ALA A 18 -22.13 -14.93 -0.35
CA ALA A 18 -20.83 -14.39 0.01
C ALA A 18 -19.77 -14.77 -1.04
N PHE A 19 -18.86 -13.85 -1.36
CA PHE A 19 -17.73 -14.11 -2.24
C PHE A 19 -16.57 -13.17 -1.92
N VAL A 20 -15.38 -13.49 -2.43
CA VAL A 20 -14.21 -12.61 -2.37
C VAL A 20 -13.98 -12.01 -3.75
N VAL A 21 -13.81 -10.69 -3.82
CA VAL A 21 -13.41 -9.99 -5.04
C VAL A 21 -11.92 -10.21 -5.26
N LYS A 22 -11.57 -10.68 -6.46
CA LYS A 22 -10.18 -10.78 -6.91
C LYS A 22 -10.01 -9.96 -8.18
N ASP A 23 -9.15 -8.95 -8.08
CA ASP A 23 -8.79 -8.08 -9.18
C ASP A 23 -7.41 -8.42 -9.71
N THR A 24 -7.30 -8.59 -11.03
CA THR A 24 -6.02 -8.82 -11.72
C THR A 24 -5.73 -7.67 -12.66
N PHE A 25 -4.56 -7.05 -12.46
CA PHE A 25 -4.07 -5.96 -13.29
C PHE A 25 -3.05 -6.50 -14.29
N TYR A 26 -3.26 -6.18 -15.57
CA TYR A 26 -2.33 -6.51 -16.64
C TYR A 26 -1.73 -5.22 -17.17
N TYR A 27 -0.41 -5.20 -17.30
CA TYR A 27 0.29 -4.09 -17.93
C TYR A 27 -0.10 -3.98 -19.41
N ASN A 28 -0.42 -2.76 -19.86
CA ASN A 28 -0.84 -2.50 -21.23
C ASN A 28 0.08 -1.46 -21.88
N LYS A 29 1.12 -1.92 -22.58
CA LYS A 29 2.14 -1.06 -23.20
C LYS A 29 1.57 0.00 -24.16
N THR A 30 0.52 -0.31 -24.93
CA THR A 30 -0.04 0.66 -25.88
C THR A 30 -0.78 1.81 -25.18
N LYS A 31 -1.38 1.53 -24.01
CA LYS A 31 -2.05 2.55 -23.20
C LYS A 31 -1.13 3.22 -22.17
N SER A 32 0.02 2.64 -21.86
CA SER A 32 0.95 3.12 -20.84
C SER A 32 1.96 4.18 -21.33
N LYS A 33 1.91 4.58 -22.62
CA LYS A 33 2.85 5.55 -23.22
C LYS A 33 4.31 5.16 -22.98
N LYS A 34 5.06 5.97 -22.22
CA LYS A 34 6.48 5.76 -21.90
C LYS A 34 6.70 5.03 -20.57
N LEU A 35 5.65 4.59 -19.87
CA LEU A 35 5.78 3.84 -18.62
C LEU A 35 6.01 2.37 -18.99
N THR A 36 7.26 1.94 -18.93
CA THR A 36 7.74 0.60 -19.32
C THR A 36 7.95 -0.32 -18.13
N GLY A 37 8.07 0.24 -16.93
CA GLY A 37 8.47 -0.47 -15.71
C GLY A 37 9.95 -0.32 -15.38
N ASP A 38 10.75 0.22 -16.31
CA ASP A 38 12.18 0.46 -16.12
C ASP A 38 12.49 1.91 -15.67
N GLU A 39 11.45 2.69 -15.38
CA GLU A 39 11.61 4.08 -14.96
C GLU A 39 12.09 4.17 -13.50
N GLU A 40 13.08 5.05 -13.28
CA GLU A 40 13.39 5.50 -11.93
C GLU A 40 12.37 6.55 -11.49
N ILE A 41 11.70 6.29 -10.36
CA ILE A 41 10.75 7.22 -9.76
C ILE A 41 11.25 7.66 -8.39
N ILE A 42 11.15 8.96 -8.12
CA ILE A 42 11.45 9.50 -6.80
C ILE A 42 10.14 9.52 -6.01
N VAL A 43 10.10 8.73 -4.94
CA VAL A 43 8.95 8.65 -4.03
C VAL A 43 9.39 8.95 -2.60
N PRO A 44 8.48 9.42 -1.74
CA PRO A 44 8.74 9.46 -0.30
C PRO A 44 9.03 8.06 0.24
N HIS A 45 9.85 7.98 1.29
CA HIS A 45 10.14 6.71 1.94
C HIS A 45 8.92 6.21 2.73
N TYR A 46 8.02 5.46 2.08
CA TYR A 46 6.73 5.06 2.64
C TYR A 46 6.83 4.32 3.98
N PHE A 47 7.82 3.43 4.12
CA PHE A 47 8.05 2.72 5.37
C PHE A 47 8.39 3.66 6.54
N MET A 48 9.30 4.62 6.34
CA MET A 48 9.61 5.64 7.34
C MET A 48 8.41 6.51 7.68
N LEU A 49 7.60 6.88 6.69
CA LEU A 49 6.36 7.63 6.93
C LEU A 49 5.38 6.81 7.79
N GLY A 50 5.20 5.52 7.50
CA GLY A 50 4.36 4.62 8.27
C GLY A 50 4.86 4.43 9.71
N MET A 51 6.18 4.29 9.89
CA MET A 51 6.80 4.19 11.22
C MET A 51 6.60 5.45 12.05
N ILE A 52 6.95 6.62 11.49
CA ILE A 52 6.77 7.91 12.17
C ILE A 52 5.31 8.10 12.55
N HIS A 53 4.39 7.76 11.64
CA HIS A 53 2.95 7.84 11.91
C HIS A 53 2.47 6.86 12.99
N THR A 54 3.03 5.65 13.04
CA THR A 54 2.70 4.67 14.09
C THR A 54 3.22 5.14 15.45
N ILE A 55 4.43 5.67 15.51
CA ILE A 55 5.03 6.22 16.73
C ILE A 55 4.22 7.43 17.22
N LEU A 56 3.81 8.32 16.31
CA LEU A 56 2.87 9.41 16.60
C LEU A 56 1.60 8.94 17.31
N ARG A 57 1.03 7.80 16.89
CA ARG A 57 -0.20 7.25 17.49
C ARG A 57 0.05 6.56 18.84
N VAL A 58 1.14 5.80 18.97
CA VAL A 58 1.38 4.94 20.13
C VAL A 58 2.14 5.68 21.24
N HIS A 59 3.19 6.42 20.89
CA HIS A 59 4.07 7.14 21.82
C HIS A 59 4.52 8.48 21.21
N PRO A 60 3.67 9.52 21.25
CA PRO A 60 3.97 10.81 20.60
C PRO A 60 5.20 11.53 21.18
N THR A 61 5.56 11.26 22.44
CA THR A 61 6.72 11.88 23.11
C THR A 61 8.07 11.40 22.58
N THR A 62 8.10 10.32 21.78
CA THR A 62 9.33 9.73 21.23
C THR A 62 9.79 10.36 19.91
N LEU A 63 8.96 11.21 19.29
CA LEU A 63 9.26 11.84 18.01
C LEU A 63 10.50 12.74 17.98
N PRO A 64 10.79 13.54 19.02
CA PRO A 64 12.00 14.37 19.03
C PRO A 64 13.28 13.56 18.87
N LEU A 65 13.31 12.29 19.31
CA LEU A 65 14.48 11.42 19.23
C LEU A 65 14.78 10.96 17.79
N ILE A 66 13.75 10.81 16.96
CA ILE A 66 13.89 10.42 15.53
C ILE A 66 14.51 11.57 14.72
N GLY A 67 14.13 12.82 15.03
CA GLY A 67 14.71 14.01 14.39
C GLY A 67 16.20 14.20 14.70
N ILE A 68 16.62 13.87 15.92
CA ILE A 68 18.02 13.99 16.37
C ILE A 68 18.93 12.96 15.68
N TYR A 69 18.47 11.71 15.50
CA TYR A 69 19.27 10.64 14.88
C TYR A 69 19.61 10.94 13.41
N LYS A 70 18.68 11.53 12.65
CA LYS A 70 18.92 11.92 11.25
C LYS A 70 19.98 13.02 11.12
N HIS A 71 20.08 13.92 12.10
CA HIS A 71 21.07 15.01 12.09
C HIS A 71 22.48 14.53 12.46
N LEU A 72 22.61 13.40 13.17
CA LEU A 72 23.90 12.83 13.58
C LEU A 72 24.62 12.07 12.45
N HIS A 73 23.87 11.56 11.46
CA HIS A 73 24.40 10.81 10.32
C HIS A 73 24.56 11.64 9.03
N ILE A 74 24.27 12.94 9.10
CA ILE A 74 24.53 13.91 8.03
C ILE A 74 25.52 14.94 8.60
N LYS A 75 26.78 14.52 8.73
CA LYS A 75 27.95 15.36 8.92
C LYS A 75 29.08 14.80 8.08
#